data_AF-A0A9D7JHY4-F1
#
_entry.id   AF-A0A9D7JHY4-F1
#
_cell.length_a   1.000
_cell.length_b   1.000
_cell.length_c   1.000
_cell.angle_alpha   90.00
_cell.angle_beta   90.00
_cell.angle_gamma   90.00
#
_symmetry.space_group_name_H-M   'P 1'
#
loop_
_entity.id
_entity.type
_entity.pdbx_description
1 polymer ?
#
loop_
_entity_poly.entity_id
_entity_poly.type
_entity_poly.pdbx_seq_one_letter_code
_entity_poly.pdbx_strand_id
1 'polypeptide(L)'
;MSSRAHTLVAMERRVRRLGRPFGVSLLVAQKRNPKIEAHGGYMLRDDETSAIVFGNKGYEFSASLDEVEAFLNESRDAMHAERRKK
;
A
#
# COMPACT_ATOMS: atom_id res chain seq x y z
N MET A 1 -21.48 15.36 6.62
CA MET A 1 -21.51 14.45 5.47
C MET A 1 -20.11 13.88 5.30
N SER A 2 -19.87 12.60 5.64
CA SER A 2 -18.56 11.99 5.38
C SER A 2 -18.41 11.80 3.87
N SER A 3 -17.39 12.41 3.27
CA SER A 3 -17.19 12.34 1.83
C SER A 3 -16.92 10.87 1.43
N ARG A 4 -17.56 10.39 0.36
CA ARG A 4 -17.40 9.00 -0.13
C ARG A 4 -15.94 8.65 -0.47
N ALA A 5 -15.08 9.66 -0.60
CA ALA A 5 -13.66 9.56 -0.90
C ALA A 5 -12.81 8.90 0.21
N HIS A 6 -13.25 8.94 1.47
CA HIS A 6 -12.52 8.35 2.61
C HIS A 6 -13.09 7.00 3.07
N THR A 7 -13.93 6.37 2.25
CA THR A 7 -14.35 4.99 2.53
C THR A 7 -13.17 4.05 2.31
N LEU A 8 -13.05 2.99 3.14
CA LEU A 8 -11.99 1.99 3.00
C LEU A 8 -11.90 1.43 1.57
N VAL A 9 -13.04 1.14 0.95
CA VAL A 9 -13.12 0.66 -0.44
C VAL A 9 -12.58 1.69 -1.43
N ALA A 10 -12.84 2.99 -1.23
CA ALA A 10 -12.31 4.03 -2.10
C ALA A 10 -10.78 4.16 -1.96
N MET A 11 -10.26 4.06 -0.72
CA MET A 11 -8.84 4.10 -0.42
C MET A 11 -8.10 2.89 -1.02
N GLU A 12 -8.60 1.68 -0.82
CA GLU A 12 -8.02 0.46 -1.42
C GLU A 12 -7.95 0.56 -2.95
N ARG A 13 -9.02 1.02 -3.60
CA ARG A 13 -9.03 1.22 -5.06
C ARG A 13 -7.99 2.25 -5.50
N ARG A 14 -7.76 3.30 -4.71
CA ARG A 14 -6.75 4.32 -5.00
C ARG A 14 -5.35 3.75 -4.87
N VAL A 15 -5.04 3.09 -3.76
CA VAL A 15 -3.75 2.44 -3.51
C VAL A 15 -3.43 1.40 -4.59
N ARG A 16 -4.40 0.56 -4.97
CA ARG A 16 -4.23 -0.40 -6.08
C ARG A 16 -3.88 0.27 -7.40
N ARG A 17 -4.44 1.46 -7.69
CA ARG A 17 -4.08 2.21 -8.90
C ARG A 17 -2.67 2.80 -8.80
N LEU A 18 -2.26 3.27 -7.64
CA LEU A 18 -0.92 3.81 -7.39
C LEU A 18 0.16 2.73 -7.48
N GLY A 19 -0.12 1.49 -7.09
CA GLY A 19 0.83 0.38 -7.15
C GLY A 19 1.13 -0.15 -8.56
N ARG A 20 0.17 -0.03 -9.50
CA ARG A 20 0.30 -0.60 -10.87
C ARG A 20 1.58 -0.20 -11.62
N PRO A 21 2.00 1.07 -11.65
CA PRO A 21 3.22 1.47 -12.36
C PRO A 21 4.50 0.85 -11.78
N PHE A 22 4.47 0.38 -10.53
CA PHE A 22 5.60 -0.24 -9.85
C PHE A 22 5.55 -1.78 -9.90
N GLY A 23 4.55 -2.37 -10.55
CA GLY A 23 4.40 -3.84 -10.55
C GLY A 23 4.11 -4.43 -9.17
N VAL A 24 3.47 -3.67 -8.27
CA VAL A 24 3.11 -4.15 -6.92
C VAL A 24 1.61 -4.27 -6.72
N SER A 25 1.22 -5.31 -5.99
CA SER A 25 -0.17 -5.62 -5.64
C SER A 25 -0.43 -5.46 -4.15
N LEU A 26 -1.58 -4.84 -3.83
CA LEU A 26 -2.08 -4.71 -2.46
C LEU A 26 -2.70 -6.02 -1.98
N LEU A 27 -2.12 -6.62 -0.94
CA LEU A 27 -2.69 -7.75 -0.21
C LEU A 27 -3.50 -7.23 1.00
N VAL A 28 -4.60 -7.91 1.29
CA VAL A 28 -5.49 -7.61 2.42
C VAL A 28 -5.60 -8.85 3.30
N ALA A 29 -5.45 -8.68 4.61
CA ALA A 29 -5.56 -9.77 5.56
C ALA A 29 -6.97 -10.39 5.52
N GLN A 30 -7.06 -11.68 5.17
CA GLN A 30 -8.34 -12.41 5.17
C GLN A 30 -8.82 -12.76 6.57
N LYS A 31 -7.87 -13.09 7.48
CA LYS A 31 -8.15 -13.36 8.89
C LYS A 31 -7.51 -12.27 9.73
N ARG A 32 -8.35 -11.51 10.45
CA ARG A 32 -7.89 -10.44 11.33
C ARG A 32 -7.57 -11.02 12.70
N ASN A 33 -6.40 -10.64 13.22
CA ASN A 33 -6.05 -10.84 14.63
C ASN A 33 -6.03 -9.46 15.33
N PRO A 34 -6.02 -9.41 16.66
CA PRO A 34 -6.00 -8.13 17.38
C PRO A 34 -4.82 -7.21 16.99
N LYS A 35 -3.68 -7.79 16.58
CA LYS A 35 -2.50 -7.03 16.13
C LYS A 35 -2.70 -6.36 14.76
N ILE A 36 -3.42 -7.02 13.87
CA ILE A 36 -3.78 -6.55 12.53
C ILE A 36 -4.84 -5.45 12.63
N GLU A 37 -5.81 -5.60 13.52
CA GLU A 37 -6.87 -4.60 13.75
C GLU A 37 -6.30 -3.27 14.27
N ALA A 38 -5.23 -3.32 15.07
CA ALA A 38 -4.61 -2.13 15.63
C ALA A 38 -3.82 -1.29 14.61
N HIS A 39 -3.27 -1.89 13.55
CA HIS A 39 -2.27 -1.23 12.69
C HIS A 39 -2.61 -1.20 11.20
N GLY A 40 -3.45 -2.09 10.67
CA GLY A 40 -4.05 -1.81 9.36
C GLY A 40 -4.34 -2.99 8.44
N GLY A 41 -3.68 -4.15 8.55
CA GLY A 41 -4.13 -5.32 7.78
C GLY A 41 -3.78 -5.33 6.29
N TYR A 42 -2.81 -4.52 5.85
CA TYR A 42 -2.39 -4.41 4.45
C TYR A 42 -0.89 -4.71 4.24
N MET A 43 -0.55 -5.20 3.04
CA MET A 43 0.83 -5.37 2.56
C MET A 43 0.94 -5.06 1.06
N LEU A 44 2.14 -4.73 0.61
CA LEU A 44 2.48 -4.68 -0.81
C LEU A 44 3.38 -5.85 -1.18
N ARG A 45 3.01 -6.54 -2.26
CA ARG A 45 3.79 -7.62 -2.84
C ARG A 45 4.22 -7.24 -4.25
N ASP A 46 5.47 -7.49 -4.58
CA ASP A 46 5.98 -7.43 -5.94
C ASP A 46 5.39 -8.56 -6.79
N ASP A 47 4.84 -8.24 -7.96
CA ASP A 47 4.14 -9.21 -8.79
C ASP A 47 5.08 -10.13 -9.60
N GLU A 48 6.34 -9.73 -9.81
CA GLU A 48 7.32 -10.55 -10.52
C GLU A 48 8.00 -11.55 -9.58
N THR A 49 8.43 -11.08 -8.42
CA THR A 49 9.22 -11.88 -7.45
C THR A 49 8.37 -12.51 -6.36
N SER A 50 7.10 -12.10 -6.21
CA SER A 50 6.24 -12.44 -5.08
C SER A 50 6.77 -12.02 -3.71
N ALA A 51 7.84 -11.21 -3.66
CA ALA A 51 8.40 -10.70 -2.42
C ALA A 51 7.52 -9.62 -1.80
N ILE A 52 7.50 -9.55 -0.47
CA ILE A 52 6.82 -8.47 0.25
C ILE A 52 7.73 -7.24 0.26
N VAL A 53 7.25 -6.16 -0.34
CA VAL A 53 7.97 -4.88 -0.45
C VAL A 53 7.64 -3.97 0.74
N PHE A 54 6.42 -4.06 1.27
CA PHE A 54 5.98 -3.22 2.38
C PHE A 54 4.89 -3.88 3.23
N GLY A 55 4.78 -3.50 4.51
CA GLY A 55 3.76 -3.99 5.43
C GLY A 55 4.09 -5.30 6.15
N ASN A 56 5.36 -5.71 6.17
CA ASN A 56 5.85 -6.85 6.93
C ASN A 56 6.97 -6.44 7.91
N LYS A 57 6.64 -5.58 8.88
CA LYS A 57 7.58 -5.14 9.92
C LYS A 57 7.20 -5.78 11.25
N GLY A 58 7.91 -6.86 11.59
CA GLY A 58 7.69 -7.64 12.82
C GLY A 58 6.53 -8.63 12.75
N TYR A 59 5.49 -8.36 11.97
CA TYR A 59 4.43 -9.32 11.63
C TYR A 59 3.77 -8.97 10.28
N GLU A 60 3.10 -9.96 9.69
CA GLU A 60 2.39 -9.81 8.42
C GLU A 60 1.20 -8.85 8.54
N PHE A 61 0.95 -8.07 7.49
CA PHE A 61 -0.16 -7.13 7.42
C PHE A 61 -0.10 -6.04 8.51
N SER A 62 1.12 -5.58 8.77
CA SER A 62 1.42 -4.54 9.77
C SER A 62 1.12 -3.11 9.31
N ALA A 63 0.83 -2.89 8.02
CA ALA A 63 0.59 -1.55 7.49
C ALA A 63 -0.89 -1.18 7.35
N SER A 64 -1.16 0.11 7.48
CA SER A 64 -2.42 0.79 7.14
C SER A 64 -2.46 1.26 5.68
N LEU A 65 -3.66 1.59 5.18
CA LEU A 65 -3.81 2.14 3.83
C LEU A 65 -3.10 3.48 3.67
N ASP A 66 -3.08 4.32 4.71
CA ASP A 66 -2.42 5.63 4.67
C ASP A 66 -0.90 5.48 4.55
N GLU A 67 -0.31 4.54 5.29
CA GLU A 67 1.12 4.23 5.20
C GLU A 67 1.48 3.66 3.82
N VAL A 68 0.65 2.76 3.28
CA VAL A 68 0.86 2.20 1.95
C VAL A 68 0.73 3.29 0.87
N GLU A 69 -0.26 4.17 0.97
CA GLU A 69 -0.44 5.30 0.05
C GLU A 69 0.75 6.26 0.11
N ALA A 70 1.24 6.59 1.30
CA ALA A 70 2.41 7.44 1.49
C ALA A 70 3.67 6.83 0.84
N PHE A 71 3.94 5.55 1.09
CA PHE A 71 5.08 4.84 0.51
C PHE A 71 5.07 4.84 -1.03
N LEU A 72 3.90 4.61 -1.63
CA LEU A 72 3.75 4.61 -3.09
C LEU A 72 3.89 6.00 -3.70
N ASN A 73 3.38 7.04 -3.03
CA ASN A 73 3.54 8.42 -3.49
C ASN A 73 5.00 8.87 -3.41
N GLU A 74 5.71 8.56 -2.31
CA GLU A 74 7.13 8.86 -2.16
C GLU A 74 7.97 8.15 -3.24
N SER A 75 7.69 6.87 -3.49
CA SER A 75 8.33 6.10 -4.57
C SER A 75 8.07 6.72 -5.95
N ARG A 76 6.87 7.28 -6.16
CA ARG A 76 6.49 7.95 -7.41
C ARG A 76 7.27 9.25 -7.61
N ASP A 77 7.36 10.04 -6.55
CA ASP A 77 8.05 11.32 -6.58
C ASP A 77 9.56 11.11 -6.79
N ALA A 78 10.14 10.07 -6.18
CA ALA A 78 11.51 9.63 -6.45
C ALA A 78 11.72 9.27 -7.94
N MET A 79 10.83 8.44 -8.52
CA MET A 79 10.90 8.09 -9.95
C MET A 79 10.82 9.33 -10.86
N HIS A 80 9.95 10.29 -10.53
CA HIS A 80 9.83 11.52 -11.31
C HIS A 80 11.04 12.45 -11.16
N ALA A 81 11.64 12.52 -9.97
CA ALA A 81 12.86 13.28 -9.73
C ALA A 81 14.04 12.74 -10.56
N GLU A 82 14.20 11.41 -10.61
CA GLU A 82 15.22 10.77 -11.45
C GLU A 82 15.01 11.05 -12.94
N ARG A 83 13.77 10.99 -13.42
CA ARG A 83 13.44 11.30 -14.83
C ARG A 83 13.71 12.76 -15.22
N ARG A 84 13.56 13.71 -14.30
CA ARG A 84 13.82 15.16 -14.55
C ARG A 84 15.31 15.52 -14.56
N LYS A 85 16.16 14.68 -13.95
CA LYS A 85 17.61 14.90 -13.87
C LYS A 85 18.34 14.44 -15.14
N LYS A 86 17.68 13.64 -15.98
CA LYS A 86 18.21 13.12 -17.25
C LYS A 86 17.86 14.05 -18.40
#